data_AF-A0A7C8EUK4-F1
#
_entry.id   AF-A0A7C8EUK4-F1
#
_cell.length_a   1.000
_cell.length_b   1.000
_cell.length_c   1.000
_cell.angle_alpha   90.00
_cell.angle_beta   90.00
_cell.angle_gamma   90.00
#
_symmetry.space_group_name_H-M   'P 1'
#
loop_
_entity.id
_entity.type
_entity.pdbx_description
1 polymer ?
#
loop_
_entity_poly.entity_id
_entity_poly.type
_entity_poly.pdbx_seq_one_letter_code
_entity_poly.pdbx_strand_id
1 'polypeptide(L)' 'MTTTHEKNTGCEFLNTCDFFVTTMASVPQFSTKIQGKYCHADFRQCARHAYAKKHGRRSIPEDLFPNAYYF' A
#
# COMPACT_ATOMS: atom_id res chain seq x y z
N MET A 1 9.34 2.59 27.54
CA MET A 1 8.07 1.95 27.11
C MET A 1 8.33 1.37 25.73
N THR A 2 8.73 0.10 25.67
CA THR A 2 8.98 -0.62 24.41
C THR A 2 7.65 -0.88 23.73
N THR A 3 7.27 -0.04 22.78
CA THR A 3 6.20 -0.37 21.84
C THR A 3 6.69 -1.56 21.02
N THR A 4 6.21 -2.73 21.40
CA THR A 4 6.18 -3.92 20.55
C THR A 4 5.56 -3.49 19.21
N HIS A 5 6.41 -3.19 18.23
CA HIS A 5 5.96 -3.11 16.84
C HIS A 5 5.50 -4.51 16.49
N GLU A 6 4.21 -4.72 16.63
CA GLU A 6 3.51 -5.90 16.16
C GLU A 6 3.80 -6.04 14.66
N LYS A 7 4.82 -6.85 14.42
CA LYS A 7 5.33 -7.27 13.13
C LYS A 7 4.26 -8.16 12.50
N ASN A 8 3.17 -7.54 12.06
CA ASN A 8 2.06 -8.24 11.42
C ASN A 8 2.26 -8.24 9.91
N THR A 9 1.85 -9.35 9.32
CA THR A 9 2.37 -10.02 8.14
C THR A 9 1.89 -9.41 6.83
N GLY A 10 2.65 -8.46 6.28
CA GLY A 10 2.54 -8.02 4.88
C GLY A 10 1.21 -7.35 4.50
N CYS A 11 1.23 -6.61 3.40
CA CYS A 11 0.01 -6.07 2.82
C CYS A 11 -0.85 -7.20 2.23
N GLU A 12 -2.11 -7.34 2.67
CA GLU A 12 -3.07 -8.32 2.12
C GLU A 12 -3.34 -8.11 0.62
N PHE A 13 -3.08 -6.90 0.12
CA PHE A 13 -3.28 -6.53 -1.28
C PHE A 13 -2.02 -6.68 -2.14
N LEU A 14 -0.88 -7.15 -1.63
CA LEU A 14 0.40 -7.12 -2.36
C LEU A 14 0.31 -7.68 -3.80
N ASN A 15 -0.28 -8.87 -3.98
CA ASN A 15 -0.37 -9.54 -5.28
C ASN A 15 -1.52 -9.05 -6.16
N THR A 16 -2.42 -8.23 -5.61
CA THR A 16 -3.65 -7.85 -6.30
C THR A 16 -3.88 -6.34 -6.30
N CYS A 17 -2.96 -5.53 -5.78
CA CYS A 17 -3.14 -4.09 -5.66
C CYS A 17 -3.22 -3.45 -7.05
N ASP A 18 -4.35 -2.81 -7.34
CA ASP A 18 -4.63 -2.25 -8.66
C ASP A 18 -3.54 -1.25 -9.08
N PHE A 19 -2.99 -0.47 -8.15
CA PHE A 19 -1.87 0.44 -8.42
C PHE A 19 -0.62 -0.25 -8.97
N PHE A 20 -0.30 -1.46 -8.50
CA PHE A 20 0.85 -2.20 -9.01
C PHE A 20 0.54 -2.90 -10.34
N VAL A 21 -0.70 -3.31 -10.54
CA VAL A 21 -1.16 -3.99 -11.77
C VAL A 21 -1.41 -3.00 -12.90
N THR A 22 -1.78 -1.75 -12.61
CA THR A 22 -2.09 -0.72 -13.60
C THR A 22 -0.99 0.36 -13.64
N THR A 23 -0.92 1.23 -12.63
CA THR A 23 -0.05 2.42 -12.61
C THR A 23 1.43 2.07 -12.71
N MET A 24 1.87 1.01 -12.02
CA MET A 24 3.29 0.62 -11.97
C MET A 24 3.64 -0.53 -12.91
N ALA A 25 2.72 -0.99 -13.77
CA ALA A 25 2.97 -2.09 -14.71
C ALA A 25 4.14 -1.80 -15.65
N SER A 26 4.25 -0.55 -16.13
CA SER A 26 5.29 -0.11 -17.06
C SER A 26 6.62 0.22 -16.38
N VAL A 27 6.70 0.22 -15.04
CA VAL A 27 7.89 0.63 -14.26
C VAL A 27 8.19 -0.33 -13.10
N PRO A 28 8.51 -1.61 -13.39
CA PRO A 28 8.66 -2.66 -12.38
C PRO A 28 9.74 -2.36 -11.33
N GLN A 29 10.82 -1.69 -11.72
CA GLN A 29 11.90 -1.29 -10.82
C GLN A 29 11.46 -0.29 -9.73
N PHE A 30 10.53 0.62 -10.04
CA PHE A 30 9.93 1.52 -9.06
C PHE A 30 8.86 0.79 -8.25
N SER A 31 8.09 -0.10 -8.89
CA SER A 31 7.10 -0.96 -8.24
C SER A 31 7.70 -1.70 -7.04
N THR A 32 8.82 -2.42 -7.23
CA THR A 32 9.48 -3.19 -6.17
C THR A 32 9.93 -2.31 -5.00
N LYS A 33 10.43 -1.09 -5.25
CA LYS A 33 10.81 -0.15 -4.18
C LYS A 33 9.60 0.29 -3.36
N ILE A 34 8.49 0.61 -4.02
CA ILE A 34 7.25 1.03 -3.37
C ILE A 34 6.64 -0.14 -2.59
N GLN A 35 6.61 -1.35 -3.15
CA GLN A 35 6.18 -2.57 -2.45
C GLN A 35 7.04 -2.81 -1.21
N GLY A 36 8.38 -2.68 -1.31
CA GLY A 36 9.29 -2.78 -0.18
C GLY A 36 8.89 -1.87 0.98
N LYS A 37 8.62 -0.60 0.69
CA LYS A 37 8.28 0.41 1.70
C LYS A 37 6.86 0.26 2.26
N TYR A 38 5.87 0.13 1.39
CA TYR A 38 4.45 0.24 1.75
C TYR A 38 3.71 -1.10 1.81
N CYS A 39 4.36 -2.22 1.48
CA CYS A 39 3.74 -3.53 1.56
C CYS A 39 4.53 -4.51 2.43
N HIS A 40 5.86 -4.43 2.41
CA HIS A 40 6.73 -5.31 3.19
C HIS A 40 7.21 -4.70 4.51
N ALA A 41 7.47 -3.39 4.55
CA ALA A 41 7.92 -2.72 5.77
C ALA A 41 6.74 -2.28 6.65
N ASP A 42 5.96 -1.28 6.22
CA ASP A 42 4.82 -0.79 6.99
C ASP A 42 3.64 -0.45 6.09
N PHE A 43 2.74 -1.42 5.91
CA PHE A 43 1.53 -1.24 5.11
C PHE A 43 0.48 -0.35 5.77
N ARG A 44 0.61 -0.04 7.07
CA ARG A 44 -0.29 0.88 7.76
C ARG A 44 -0.04 2.32 7.34
N GLN A 45 1.17 2.62 6.85
CA GLN A 45 1.52 3.92 6.27
C GLN A 45 1.11 4.06 4.79
N CYS A 46 0.54 3.01 4.18
CA CYS A 46 0.06 3.07 2.81
C CYS A 46 -1.32 3.73 2.77
N ALA A 47 -1.41 4.90 2.13
CA ALA A 47 -2.68 5.63 1.98
C ALA A 47 -3.76 4.79 1.29
N ARG A 48 -3.38 4.01 0.27
CA ARG A 48 -4.30 3.10 -0.43
C ARG A 48 -4.83 2.00 0.48
N HIS A 49 -3.98 1.43 1.35
CA HIS A 49 -4.42 0.41 2.31
C HIS A 49 -5.37 1.02 3.35
N ALA A 50 -5.03 2.18 3.92
CA ALA A 50 -5.88 2.88 4.86
C ALA A 50 -7.25 3.26 4.23
N TYR A 51 -7.25 3.76 3.00
CA TYR A 51 -8.45 4.04 2.23
C TYR A 51 -9.28 2.78 1.99
N ALA A 52 -8.65 1.68 1.56
CA ALA A 52 -9.31 0.40 1.32
C ALA A 52 -9.97 -0.15 2.59
N LYS A 53 -9.33 0.00 3.76
CA LYS A 53 -9.89 -0.41 5.04
C LYS A 53 -11.11 0.44 5.46
N LYS A 54 -11.13 1.73 5.12
CA LYS A 54 -12.19 2.67 5.52
C LYS A 54 -13.38 2.69 4.54
N HIS A 55 -13.12 2.65 3.24
CA HIS A 55 -14.11 2.83 2.17
C HIS A 55 -14.35 1.57 1.33
N GLY A 56 -13.53 0.54 1.51
CA GLY A 56 -13.54 -0.66 0.69
C GLY A 56 -12.60 -0.57 -0.51
N ARG A 57 -12.12 -1.74 -0.95
CA ARG A 57 -11.09 -1.86 -1.99
C ARG A 57 -11.52 -1.28 -3.35
N ARG A 58 -12.79 -1.44 -3.73
CA ARG A 58 -13.29 -0.99 -5.04
C ARG A 58 -13.44 0.53 -5.14
N SER A 59 -13.33 1.23 -4.03
CA SER A 59 -13.51 2.69 -3.97
C SER A 59 -12.19 3.45 -3.99
N ILE A 60 -11.04 2.76 -4.05
CA ILE A 60 -9.73 3.40 -4.04
C ILE A 60 -9.54 4.21 -5.34
N PRO A 61 -9.25 5.52 -5.26
CA PRO A 61 -8.99 6.33 -6.44
C PRO A 61 -7.76 5.81 -7.21
N GLU A 62 -7.79 5.88 -8.53
CA GLU A 62 -6.65 5.48 -9.38
C GLU A 62 -5.43 6.36 -9.10
N ASP A 63 -5.63 7.67 -8.95
CA ASP A 63 -4.61 8.66 -8.60
C ASP A 63 -4.18 8.66 -7.12
N LEU A 64 -4.71 7.77 -6.28
CA LEU A 64 -4.27 7.70 -4.88
C LEU A 64 -2.94 6.94 -4.77
N PHE A 65 -1.83 7.65 -4.65
CA PHE A 65 -0.52 7.04 -4.45
C PHE A 65 -0.33 6.52 -3.01
N PRO A 66 0.49 5.47 -2.78
CA PRO A 66 0.76 4.94 -1.44
C PRO A 66 1.31 5.93 -0.43
N ASN A 67 2.01 6.98 -0.90
CA ASN A 67 2.62 8.03 -0.09
C ASN A 67 1.75 9.29 0.06
N ALA A 68 0.53 9.28 -0.48
CA ALA A 68 -0.37 10.43 -0.38
C ALA A 68 -0.76 10.65 1.10
N TYR A 69 -0.96 11.90 1.48
CA TYR A 69 -1.60 12.20 2.76
C TYR A 69 -3.11 12.06 2.58
N TYR A 70 -3.68 11.07 3.26
CA TYR A 70 -5.12 10.86 3.34
C TYR A 70 -5.55 11.11 4.79
N PHE A 71 -6.37 12.13 5.01
CA PHE A 71 -6.83 12.61 6.33
C PHE A 71 -8.11 11.87 6.79
#